data_AF-A0AAV4YNU4-F1
#
_entry.id   AF-A0AAV4YNU4-F1
#
_cell.length_a   1.000
_cell.length_b   1.000
_cell.length_c   1.000
_cell.angle_alpha   90.00
_cell.angle_beta   90.00
_cell.angle_gamma   90.00
#
_symmetry.space_group_name_H-M   'P 1'
#
loop_
_entity.id
_entity.type
_entity.pdbx_description
1 polymer ?
#
loop_
_entity_poly.entity_id
_entity_poly.type
_entity_poly.pdbx_seq_one_letter_code
_entity_poly.pdbx_strand_id
1 'polypeptide(L)' 'MADMSQEEDGSWLWWESHCPICSAARACRGFCRSELALFRRLLAPAEVEREQYLLEGDSRCLYRIRPPRP' A
#
# COMPACT_ATOMS: atom_id res chain seq x y z
N MET A 1 -3.80 6.35 -10.64
CA MET A 1 -5.14 6.33 -10.00
C MET A 1 -5.07 5.39 -8.83
N ALA A 2 -5.33 5.97 -7.65
CA ALA A 2 -5.31 5.31 -6.36
C ALA A 2 -6.71 5.43 -5.75
N ASP A 3 -7.22 4.35 -5.18
CA ASP A 3 -8.56 4.24 -4.61
C ASP A 3 -8.47 3.62 -3.22
N MET A 4 -9.34 4.05 -2.31
CA MET A 4 -9.42 3.52 -0.96
C MET A 4 -10.85 3.13 -0.60
N SER A 5 -11.00 2.08 0.20
CA SER A 5 -12.25 1.71 0.86
C SER A 5 -12.03 1.54 2.35
N GLN A 6 -13.03 1.91 3.13
CA GLN A 6 -13.07 1.64 4.56
C GLN A 6 -13.86 0.36 4.80
N GLU A 7 -13.29 -0.53 5.58
CA GLU A 7 -13.92 -1.78 6.01
C GLU A 7 -14.72 -1.54 7.30
N GLU A 8 -15.71 -2.41 7.55
CA GLU A 8 -16.61 -2.31 8.72
C GLU A 8 -15.88 -2.46 10.07
N ASP A 9 -14.69 -3.06 10.07
CA ASP A 9 -13.82 -3.22 11.25
C ASP A 9 -13.00 -1.95 11.57
N GLY A 10 -13.14 -0.89 10.78
CA GLY A 10 -12.39 0.35 10.88
C GLY A 10 -11.02 0.32 10.19
N SER A 11 -10.66 -0.80 9.54
CA SER A 11 -9.49 -0.87 8.67
C SER A 11 -9.74 -0.18 7.34
N TRP A 12 -8.65 0.21 6.69
CA TRP A 12 -8.66 0.85 5.39
C TRP A 12 -7.94 -0.03 4.39
N LEU A 13 -8.59 -0.27 3.26
CA LEU A 13 -7.96 -0.86 2.08
C LEU A 13 -7.59 0.28 1.14
N TRP A 14 -6.34 0.28 0.71
CA TRP A 14 -5.83 1.24 -0.25
C TRP A 14 -5.15 0.50 -1.38
N TRP A 15 -5.60 0.70 -2.61
CA TRP A 15 -4.96 0.12 -3.79
C TRP A 15 -4.66 1.16 -4.85
N GLU A 16 -3.64 0.88 -5.63
CA GLU A 16 -3.27 1.71 -6.76
C GLU A 16 -3.26 0.90 -8.05
N SER A 17 -4.24 1.19 -8.91
CA SER A 17 -4.43 0.51 -10.19
C SER A 17 -3.46 1.02 -11.26
N HIS A 18 -3.03 2.28 -11.14
CA HIS A 18 -2.08 2.89 -12.06
C HIS A 18 -1.22 3.91 -11.34
N CYS A 19 -0.12 3.46 -10.74
CA CYS A 19 0.84 4.37 -10.13
C CYS A 19 1.75 4.95 -11.22
N PRO A 20 1.80 6.28 -11.43
CA PRO A 20 2.81 6.89 -12.29
C PRO A 20 4.24 6.65 -11.77
N ILE A 21 4.40 6.44 -10.44
CA ILE A 21 5.66 5.97 -9.82
C ILE A 21 5.91 4.47 -10.08
N CYS A 22 4.90 3.61 -10.24
CA CYS A 22 5.12 2.21 -10.65
C CYS A 22 5.71 2.07 -12.06
N SER A 23 5.55 3.07 -12.94
CA SER A 23 6.25 3.07 -14.22
C SER A 23 7.77 3.15 -14.03
N ALA A 24 8.23 3.96 -13.07
CA ALA A 24 9.65 4.03 -12.67
C ALA A 24 10.07 2.85 -11.76
N ALA A 25 9.19 2.37 -10.88
CA ALA A 25 9.47 1.26 -9.97
C ALA A 25 9.54 -0.11 -10.68
N ARG A 26 8.92 -0.26 -11.87
CA ARG A 26 9.16 -1.42 -12.76
C ARG A 26 10.63 -1.52 -13.19
N ALA A 27 11.31 -0.39 -13.37
CA ALA A 27 12.73 -0.35 -13.71
C ALA A 27 13.64 -0.48 -12.47
N CYS A 28 13.14 -0.14 -11.27
CA CYS A 28 13.89 -0.26 -10.03
C CYS A 28 13.00 -0.60 -8.83
N ARG A 29 13.07 -1.86 -8.37
CA ARG A 29 12.31 -2.39 -7.21
C ARG A 29 12.61 -1.69 -5.88
N GLY A 30 13.59 -0.77 -5.84
CA GLY A 30 13.96 0.00 -4.65
C GLY A 30 12.92 1.03 -4.23
N PHE A 31 12.17 1.61 -5.18
CA PHE A 31 11.18 2.67 -4.88
C PHE A 31 9.96 2.14 -4.12
N CYS A 32 9.42 0.98 -4.51
CA CYS A 32 8.27 0.36 -3.81
C CYS A 32 8.57 0.01 -2.35
N ARG A 33 9.83 -0.32 -2.00
CA ARG A 33 10.20 -0.62 -0.61
C ARG A 33 10.25 0.64 0.25
N SER A 34 10.80 1.71 -0.29
CA SER A 34 10.86 3.02 0.40
C SER A 34 9.46 3.60 0.62
N GLU A 35 8.53 3.37 -0.31
CA GLU A 35 7.14 3.82 -0.22
C GLU A 35 6.38 3.12 0.93
N LEU A 36 6.47 1.79 1.04
CA LEU A 36 5.87 1.07 2.17
C LEU A 36 6.48 1.51 3.52
N ALA A 37 7.79 1.77 3.56
CA ALA A 37 8.46 2.28 4.75
C ALA A 37 7.98 3.69 5.11
N LEU A 38 7.71 4.54 4.11
CA LEU A 38 7.15 5.88 4.30
C LEU A 38 5.72 5.80 4.87
N PHE A 39 4.87 4.93 4.32
CA PHE A 39 3.49 4.75 4.82
C PHE A 39 3.47 4.25 6.26
N ARG A 40 4.32 3.29 6.61
CA ARG A 40 4.47 2.83 8.00
C ARG A 40 4.91 3.94 8.96
N ARG A 41 5.74 4.89 8.49
CA ARG A 41 6.17 6.03 9.30
C ARG A 41 5.09 7.10 9.44
N LEU A 42 4.38 7.42 8.35
CA LEU A 42 3.36 8.47 8.33
C LEU A 42 2.07 8.05 9.04
N LEU A 43 1.71 6.77 8.95
CA LEU A 43 0.47 6.25 9.50
C LEU A 43 0.65 5.64 10.90
N ALA A 44 1.85 5.67 11.48
CA ALA A 44 2.08 5.22 12.85
C ALA A 44 1.15 5.97 13.84
N PRO A 45 0.46 5.26 14.75
CA PRO A 45 0.68 3.87 15.17
C PRO A 45 -0.11 2.80 14.40
N ALA A 46 -0.81 3.13 13.32
CA ALA A 46 -1.55 2.17 12.50
C ALA A 46 -0.64 1.14 11.83
N GLU A 47 -1.10 -0.11 11.77
CA GLU A 47 -0.41 -1.20 11.11
C GLU A 47 -0.67 -1.15 9.61
N VAL A 48 0.39 -1.02 8.81
CA VAL A 48 0.30 -1.05 7.34
C VAL A 48 0.89 -2.35 6.81
N GLU A 49 0.02 -3.18 6.25
CA GLU A 49 0.32 -4.47 5.62
C GLU A 49 0.11 -4.36 4.10
N ARG A 50 0.91 -5.08 3.32
CA ARG A 50 0.73 -5.16 1.87
C ARG A 50 0.20 -6.54 1.53
N GLU A 51 -1.03 -6.60 1.05
CA GLU A 51 -1.71 -7.87 0.74
C GLU A 51 -1.48 -8.33 -0.70
N GLN A 52 -1.47 -7.39 -1.65
CA GLN A 52 -1.24 -7.71 -3.06
C GLN A 52 -0.07 -6.89 -3.56
N TYR A 53 0.76 -7.52 -4.37
CA TYR A 53 1.94 -6.89 -4.92
C TYR A 53 2.08 -7.19 -6.41
N LEU A 54 1.96 -6.14 -7.21
CA LEU A 54 2.10 -6.22 -8.67
C LEU A 54 3.41 -6.92 -9.11
N LEU A 55 4.48 -6.79 -8.31
CA LEU A 55 5.78 -7.39 -8.60
C LEU A 55 5.89 -8.89 -8.23
N GLU A 56 4.96 -9.42 -7.44
CA GLU A 56 4.84 -10.85 -7.13
C GLU A 56 3.86 -11.57 -8.07
N GLY A 57 3.28 -10.86 -9.04
CA GLY A 57 2.38 -11.42 -10.06
C GLY A 57 0.91 -11.06 -9.88
N ASP A 58 0.57 -10.25 -8.86
CA ASP A 58 -0.79 -9.77 -8.68
C ASP A 58 -1.18 -8.70 -9.70
N SER A 59 -2.47 -8.45 -9.84
CA SER A 59 -3.02 -7.46 -10.77
C SER A 59 -2.86 -6.01 -10.30
N ARG A 60 -2.56 -5.78 -9.01
CA ARG A 60 -2.43 -4.44 -8.39
C ARG A 60 -1.64 -4.48 -7.08
N CYS A 61 -1.17 -3.32 -6.63
CA CYS A 61 -0.65 -3.16 -5.27
C CYS A 61 -1.82 -2.83 -4.33
N LEU A 62 -2.05 -3.66 -3.31
CA LEU A 62 -3.05 -3.45 -2.28
C LEU A 62 -2.36 -3.37 -0.91
N TYR A 63 -2.71 -2.35 -0.16
CA TYR A 63 -2.27 -2.11 1.20
C TYR A 63 -3.48 -2.14 2.13
N ARG A 64 -3.36 -2.84 3.26
CA ARG A 64 -4.33 -2.83 4.34
C ARG A 64 -3.74 -2.05 5.50
N ILE A 65 -4.44 -1.02 5.93
CA ILE A 65 -4.08 -0.16 7.06
C ILE A 65 -5.05 -0.48 8.19
N ARG A 66 -4.57 -1.09 9.27
CA ARG A 66 -5.37 -1.35 10.46
C ARG A 66 -5.08 -0.28 11.50
N PRO A 67 -6.09 0.40 12.06
CA PRO A 67 -5.86 1.34 13.14
C PRO A 67 -5.23 0.60 14.34
N PRO A 68 -4.37 1.27 15.12
CA PRO A 68 -3.82 0.66 16.32
C PRO A 68 -4.99 0.38 17.27
N ARG A 69 -5.06 -0.85 17.79
CA ARG A 69 -5.99 -1.14 18.88
C ARG A 69 -5.61 -0.26 20.08
N PRO A 70 -6.59 0.43 20.70
CA PRO A 70 -6.35 1.29 21.86
C PRO A 70 -5.87 0.51 23.09
#